data_AF-A0A254SSN3-F1
#
_entry.id   AF-A0A254SSN3-F1
#
_cell.length_a   1.000
_cell.length_b   1.000
_cell.length_c   1.000
_cell.angle_alpha   90.00
_cell.angle_beta   90.00
_cell.angle_gamma   90.00
#
_symmetry.space_group_name_H-M   'P 1'
#
loop_
_entity.id
_entity.type
_entity.pdbx_description
1 polymer ?
#
loop_
_entity_poly.entity_id
_entity_poly.type
_entity_poly.pdbx_seq_one_letter_code
_entity_poly.pdbx_strand_id
1 'polypeptide(L)'
;MKKISLFALICLLAVSFALAMPEPAKRNGFTNMNVTTEYSELLKEKNARNDSLLPALDGDKAFAEVLRLNPNFWSLGGALDKEESVVTKLNAKVIFIDGIREDPFCEIDKNAGSTAGEWNVRIGVDFVSGGSNTVHIHVQQCLDYVRDQLGYAIKKGDKVVFVPPKKVLDKIKESEIPDAIDIDMQQTLLKAHEDVNLTGKCPNNIEAYIILMDVYKQVKNQKMDFVVINDQLNKKRNGAGRVQSCAFSREWNKRYHESASFECDIDNDRCTYRQENDGNSEWSINYDQDRFEYINKKFLFFNRNPKSIHKGGTMLDLRLLRLSTNLWLEAYLNMKGDPVTLGLIIVPGNGKSIEDYDDGAADEEDGTMFE
;
A
#
# COMPACT_ATOMS: atom_id res chain seq x y z
N MET A 1 -12.28 -62.58 33.30
CA MET A 1 -11.38 -61.41 33.10
C MET A 1 -10.68 -61.58 31.76
N LYS A 2 -11.03 -60.77 30.76
CA LYS A 2 -10.52 -60.90 29.39
C LYS A 2 -9.09 -60.35 29.32
N LYS A 3 -8.14 -61.18 28.88
CA LYS A 3 -6.77 -60.77 28.52
C LYS A 3 -6.86 -59.84 27.31
N ILE A 4 -6.82 -58.53 27.54
CA ILE A 4 -6.57 -57.56 26.48
C ILE A 4 -5.14 -57.85 26.00
N SER A 5 -5.02 -58.24 24.74
CA SER A 5 -3.75 -58.60 24.12
C SER A 5 -2.78 -57.41 24.25
N LEU A 6 -1.62 -57.64 24.84
CA LEU A 6 -0.53 -56.66 24.98
C LEU A 6 -0.17 -56.02 23.62
N PHE A 7 -0.40 -56.76 22.53
CA PHE A 7 -0.23 -56.31 21.16
C PHE A 7 -1.19 -55.18 20.76
N ALA A 8 -2.44 -55.21 21.24
CA ALA A 8 -3.42 -54.17 20.97
C ALA A 8 -3.08 -52.87 21.72
N LEU A 9 -2.50 -52.98 22.92
CA LEU A 9 -2.06 -51.82 23.71
C LEU A 9 -0.84 -51.13 23.06
N ILE A 10 0.10 -51.90 22.51
CA ILE A 10 1.30 -51.38 21.84
C ILE A 10 0.93 -50.70 20.51
N CYS A 11 0.00 -51.26 19.73
CA CYS A 11 -0.50 -50.59 18.52
C CYS A 11 -1.24 -49.28 18.83
N LEU A 12 -2.03 -49.22 19.92
CA LEU A 12 -2.69 -47.98 20.32
C LEU A 12 -1.69 -46.90 20.75
N LEU A 13 -0.62 -47.27 21.46
CA LEU A 13 0.48 -46.36 21.83
C LEU A 13 1.27 -45.87 20.62
N ALA A 14 1.51 -46.72 19.61
CA ALA A 14 2.19 -46.34 18.37
C ALA A 14 1.33 -45.38 17.50
N VAL A 15 0.01 -45.57 17.45
CA VAL A 15 -0.92 -44.64 16.76
C VAL A 15 -1.03 -43.30 17.50
N SER A 16 -0.92 -43.33 18.84
CA SER A 16 -0.95 -42.11 19.66
C SER A 16 0.32 -41.26 19.48
N PHE A 17 1.48 -41.89 19.23
CA PHE A 17 2.73 -41.20 18.92
C PHE A 17 2.79 -40.68 17.47
N ALA A 18 2.13 -41.34 16.52
CA ALA A 18 2.07 -40.87 15.13
C ALA A 18 1.16 -39.62 14.97
N LEU A 19 0.17 -39.45 15.85
CA LEU A 19 -0.73 -38.29 15.88
C LEU A 19 -0.22 -37.13 16.76
N ALA A 20 0.87 -37.33 17.50
CA ALA A 20 1.54 -36.30 18.31
C ALA A 20 2.76 -35.71 17.60
N MET A 21 2.92 -35.92 16.29
CA MET A 21 3.81 -35.07 15.51
C MET A 21 3.13 -33.72 15.39
N PRO A 22 3.78 -32.62 15.84
CA PRO A 22 3.25 -31.29 15.57
C PRO A 22 3.02 -31.19 14.05
N GLU A 23 1.87 -30.67 13.64
CA GLU A 23 1.64 -30.36 12.23
C GLU A 23 2.89 -29.64 11.71
N PRO A 24 3.44 -30.05 10.55
CA PRO A 24 4.59 -29.35 9.98
C PRO A 24 4.21 -27.87 9.93
N ALA A 25 4.96 -27.04 10.66
CA ALA A 25 4.71 -25.61 10.74
C ALA A 25 4.47 -25.12 9.31
N LYS A 26 3.28 -24.53 9.07
CA LYS A 26 2.93 -24.01 7.74
C LYS A 26 4.11 -23.18 7.24
N ARG A 27 4.74 -23.66 6.18
CA ARG A 27 5.97 -23.07 5.65
C ARG A 27 5.63 -21.72 5.04
N ASN A 28 5.86 -20.64 5.78
CA ASN A 28 5.91 -19.27 5.25
C ASN A 28 7.23 -19.03 4.49
N GLY A 29 7.69 -20.02 3.73
CA GLY A 29 8.94 -19.98 2.97
C GLY A 29 8.69 -19.57 1.52
N PHE A 30 9.76 -19.18 0.82
CA PHE A 30 9.71 -18.93 -0.62
C PHE A 30 9.24 -20.19 -1.37
N THR A 31 8.23 -20.05 -2.21
CA THR A 31 7.71 -21.15 -3.05
C THR A 31 8.61 -21.45 -4.24
N ASN A 32 9.38 -20.46 -4.70
CA ASN A 32 10.34 -20.59 -5.78
C ASN A 32 11.70 -20.06 -5.32
N MET A 33 12.64 -20.97 -5.10
CA MET A 33 13.96 -20.62 -4.57
C MET A 33 15.06 -21.40 -5.30
N ASN A 34 16.10 -20.68 -5.69
CA ASN A 34 17.33 -21.22 -6.23
C ASN A 34 18.49 -20.76 -5.32
N VAL A 35 19.08 -21.71 -4.58
CA VAL A 35 20.23 -21.43 -3.69
C VAL A 35 21.46 -22.09 -4.28
N THR A 36 22.49 -21.30 -4.54
CA THR A 36 23.82 -21.79 -4.95
C THR A 36 24.85 -21.43 -3.90
N THR A 37 25.83 -22.30 -3.67
CA THR A 37 26.94 -22.07 -2.74
C THR A 37 28.25 -21.84 -3.48
N GLU A 38 29.12 -20.99 -2.94
CA GLU A 38 30.50 -20.84 -3.38
C GLU A 38 31.42 -20.52 -2.21
N TYR A 39 32.72 -20.74 -2.40
CA TYR A 39 33.75 -20.35 -1.43
C TYR A 39 34.36 -19.00 -1.85
N SER A 40 34.60 -18.11 -0.89
CA SER A 40 35.37 -16.89 -1.14
C SER A 40 36.80 -17.24 -1.57
N GLU A 41 37.45 -16.34 -2.32
CA GLU A 41 38.84 -16.55 -2.75
C GLU A 41 39.80 -16.67 -1.56
N LEU A 42 39.55 -15.94 -0.46
CA LEU A 42 40.38 -15.98 0.74
C LEU A 42 40.20 -17.30 1.50
N LEU A 43 38.98 -17.87 1.52
CA LEU A 43 38.74 -19.17 2.11
C LEU A 43 39.34 -20.30 1.25
N LYS A 44 39.27 -20.19 -0.08
CA LYS A 44 39.97 -21.12 -1.00
C LYS A 44 41.48 -21.10 -0.77
N GLU A 45 42.08 -19.91 -0.63
CA GLU A 45 43.50 -19.76 -0.33
C GLU A 45 43.87 -20.45 0.99
N LYS A 46 43.05 -20.27 2.04
CA LYS A 46 43.26 -20.91 3.35
C LYS A 46 43.16 -22.43 3.29
N ASN A 47 42.16 -22.97 2.59
CA ASN A 47 41.96 -24.42 2.43
C ASN A 47 43.05 -25.07 1.58
N ALA A 48 43.71 -24.33 0.69
CA ALA A 48 44.80 -24.82 -0.15
C ALA A 48 46.17 -24.89 0.57
N ARG A 49 46.34 -24.24 1.74
CA ARG A 49 47.60 -24.28 2.50
C ARG A 49 47.67 -25.57 3.32
N ASN A 50 48.54 -26.49 2.90
CA ASN A 50 48.80 -27.81 3.52
C ASN A 50 49.29 -27.78 4.99
N ASP A 51 49.62 -26.62 5.55
CA ASP A 51 50.11 -26.46 6.94
C ASP A 51 49.00 -26.23 7.98
N SER A 52 47.74 -26.20 7.56
CA SER A 52 46.63 -26.02 8.49
C SER A 52 46.32 -27.34 9.21
N LEU A 53 46.68 -27.46 10.49
CA LEU A 53 46.18 -28.50 11.40
C LEU A 53 44.65 -28.45 11.61
N LEU A 54 43.97 -27.48 10.98
CA LEU A 54 42.53 -27.36 11.00
C LEU A 54 41.94 -28.21 9.87
N PRO A 55 40.92 -29.05 10.14
CA PRO A 55 40.26 -29.83 9.10
C PRO A 55 39.72 -28.91 8.00
N ALA A 56 39.78 -29.38 6.75
CA ALA A 56 39.17 -28.69 5.62
C ALA A 56 37.71 -28.36 5.97
N LEU A 57 37.36 -27.07 5.89
CA LEU A 57 36.05 -26.60 6.29
C LEU A 57 35.04 -26.90 5.17
N ASP A 58 34.22 -27.92 5.42
CA ASP A 58 33.12 -28.32 4.56
C ASP A 58 31.90 -27.41 4.83
N GLY A 59 31.92 -26.23 4.20
CA GLY A 59 30.87 -25.22 4.33
C GLY A 59 29.51 -25.75 3.88
N ASP A 60 29.49 -26.64 2.88
CA ASP A 60 28.26 -27.25 2.36
C ASP A 60 27.61 -28.19 3.40
N LYS A 61 28.41 -29.01 4.09
CA LYS A 61 27.92 -29.87 5.17
C LYS A 61 27.44 -29.07 6.38
N ALA A 62 28.14 -28.02 6.77
CA ALA A 62 27.72 -27.13 7.85
C ALA A 62 26.42 -26.41 7.51
N PHE A 63 26.29 -25.93 6.28
CA PHE A 63 25.07 -25.28 5.79
C PHE A 63 23.87 -26.25 5.77
N ALA A 64 24.07 -27.50 5.31
CA ALA A 64 23.03 -28.52 5.33
C ALA A 64 22.51 -28.81 6.76
N GLU A 65 23.40 -28.85 7.74
CA GLU A 65 23.03 -29.06 9.14
C GLU A 65 22.25 -27.85 9.72
N VAL A 66 22.64 -26.63 9.37
CA VAL A 66 21.90 -25.42 9.76
C VAL A 66 20.49 -25.42 9.18
N LEU A 67 20.33 -25.80 7.90
CA LEU A 67 19.01 -25.93 7.27
C LEU A 67 18.16 -27.02 7.94
N ARG A 68 18.78 -28.13 8.37
CA ARG A 68 18.10 -29.21 9.11
C ARG A 68 17.57 -28.72 10.46
N LEU A 69 18.35 -27.91 11.17
CA LEU A 69 17.99 -27.36 12.48
C LEU A 69 16.99 -26.19 12.38
N ASN A 70 16.98 -25.47 11.26
CA ASN A 70 16.16 -24.28 11.04
C ASN A 70 15.22 -24.47 9.84
N PRO A 71 14.08 -25.15 9.99
CA PRO A 71 13.17 -25.40 8.87
C PRO A 71 12.57 -24.12 8.25
N ASN A 72 12.61 -22.99 8.97
CA ASN A 72 12.14 -21.68 8.51
C ASN A 72 13.29 -20.75 8.05
N PHE A 73 14.47 -21.31 7.75
CA PHE A 73 15.66 -20.54 7.38
C PHE A 73 15.43 -19.55 6.23
N TRP A 74 14.60 -19.94 5.25
CA TRP A 74 14.22 -19.14 4.09
C TRP A 74 12.78 -18.62 4.19
N SER A 75 12.39 -18.11 5.36
CA SER A 75 11.07 -17.54 5.61
C SER A 75 11.16 -16.03 5.82
N LEU A 76 10.11 -15.31 5.41
CA LEU A 76 9.87 -13.92 5.81
C LEU A 76 9.13 -13.80 7.16
N GLY A 77 8.97 -14.91 7.89
CA GLY A 77 8.47 -14.93 9.26
C GLY A 77 7.00 -14.53 9.41
N GLY A 78 6.69 -13.82 10.50
CA GLY A 78 5.35 -13.35 10.88
C GLY A 78 4.84 -12.15 10.09
N ALA A 79 5.47 -11.81 8.96
CA ALA A 79 5.08 -10.72 8.07
C ALA A 79 3.88 -11.09 7.14
N LEU A 80 3.37 -12.31 7.24
CA LEU A 80 2.31 -12.83 6.37
C LEU A 80 1.14 -13.33 7.21
N ASP A 81 -0.08 -13.10 6.73
CA ASP A 81 -1.26 -13.74 7.30
C ASP A 81 -1.24 -15.26 7.04
N LYS A 82 -1.95 -16.03 7.88
CA LYS A 82 -1.97 -17.51 7.84
C LYS A 82 -2.45 -18.14 6.52
N GLU A 83 -3.02 -17.34 5.64
CA GLU A 83 -3.57 -17.73 4.33
C GLU A 83 -2.73 -17.21 3.15
N GLU A 84 -1.68 -16.45 3.41
CA GLU A 84 -0.84 -15.84 2.38
C GLU A 84 0.44 -16.67 2.15
N SER A 85 0.94 -16.68 0.91
CA SER A 85 2.18 -17.37 0.57
C SER A 85 3.10 -16.49 -0.26
N VAL A 86 4.40 -16.49 0.05
CA VAL A 86 5.41 -15.76 -0.73
C VAL A 86 5.56 -16.39 -2.11
N VAL A 87 5.36 -15.58 -3.16
CA VAL A 87 5.58 -15.96 -4.56
C VAL A 87 6.75 -15.23 -5.20
N THR A 88 7.41 -14.32 -4.47
CA THR A 88 8.73 -13.82 -4.85
C THR A 88 9.66 -14.99 -5.13
N LYS A 89 10.41 -14.91 -6.23
CA LYS A 89 11.47 -15.86 -6.55
C LYS A 89 12.76 -15.45 -5.85
N LEU A 90 13.33 -16.32 -5.03
CA LEU A 90 14.60 -16.05 -4.35
C LEU A 90 15.75 -16.75 -5.06
N ASN A 91 16.66 -16.00 -5.67
CA ASN A 91 17.94 -16.47 -6.17
C ASN A 91 19.05 -16.05 -5.18
N ALA A 92 19.45 -16.96 -4.30
CA ALA A 92 20.45 -16.68 -3.27
C ALA A 92 21.79 -17.33 -3.62
N LYS A 93 22.85 -16.53 -3.65
CA LYS A 93 24.24 -17.00 -3.75
C LYS A 93 24.89 -16.91 -2.37
N VAL A 94 25.02 -18.06 -1.71
CA VAL A 94 25.64 -18.17 -0.39
C VAL A 94 27.15 -18.31 -0.57
N ILE A 95 27.91 -17.38 -0.02
CA ILE A 95 29.36 -17.30 -0.14
C ILE A 95 29.94 -17.66 1.23
N PHE A 96 30.61 -18.80 1.32
CA PHE A 96 31.35 -19.18 2.52
C PHE A 96 32.60 -18.31 2.62
N ILE A 97 32.70 -17.53 3.69
CA ILE A 97 33.81 -16.60 3.91
C ILE A 97 34.73 -17.09 5.02
N ASP A 98 35.97 -16.61 5.03
CA ASP A 98 36.87 -16.78 6.17
C ASP A 98 36.58 -15.70 7.22
N GLY A 99 35.77 -15.99 8.25
CA GLY A 99 35.37 -15.00 9.27
C GLY A 99 36.50 -14.37 10.08
N ILE A 100 37.76 -14.80 9.89
CA ILE A 100 38.95 -14.14 10.45
C ILE A 100 39.43 -12.99 9.55
N ARG A 101 39.21 -13.11 8.23
CA ARG A 101 39.73 -12.20 7.19
C ARG A 101 38.64 -11.40 6.49
N GLU A 102 37.39 -11.83 6.60
CA GLU A 102 36.23 -11.29 5.90
C GLU A 102 35.05 -11.14 6.87
N ASP A 103 34.31 -10.04 6.74
CA ASP A 103 33.08 -9.83 7.50
C ASP A 103 31.87 -10.44 6.78
N PRO A 104 30.87 -11.00 7.50
CA PRO A 104 29.60 -11.41 6.92
C PRO A 104 28.92 -10.24 6.20
N PHE A 105 28.32 -10.50 5.04
CA PHE A 105 27.68 -9.47 4.23
C PHE A 105 26.36 -9.92 3.62
N CYS A 106 25.57 -8.95 3.16
CA CYS A 106 24.32 -9.14 2.43
C CYS A 106 24.26 -8.10 1.30
N GLU A 107 24.30 -8.54 0.05
CA GLU A 107 24.30 -7.67 -1.13
C GLU A 107 23.13 -8.01 -2.04
N ILE A 108 22.37 -6.98 -2.45
CA ILE A 108 21.39 -7.11 -3.53
C ILE A 108 22.14 -6.95 -4.86
N ASP A 109 22.03 -7.94 -5.74
CA ASP A 109 22.57 -7.84 -7.09
C ASP A 109 21.70 -6.89 -7.92
N LYS A 110 22.19 -5.66 -8.08
CA LYS A 110 21.53 -4.60 -8.84
C LYS A 110 21.61 -4.84 -10.36
N ASN A 111 22.58 -5.62 -10.82
CA ASN A 111 22.80 -5.89 -12.23
C ASN A 111 21.92 -7.06 -12.74
N ALA A 112 21.45 -7.91 -11.83
CA ALA A 112 20.57 -9.05 -12.12
C ALA A 112 19.07 -8.69 -12.20
N GLY A 113 18.70 -7.39 -12.19
CA GLY A 113 17.30 -6.97 -12.35
C GLY A 113 16.41 -7.30 -11.14
N SER A 114 16.93 -7.20 -9.92
CA SER A 114 16.18 -7.49 -8.69
C SER A 114 14.94 -6.60 -8.52
N THR A 115 13.78 -7.21 -8.27
CA THR A 115 12.46 -6.56 -8.09
C THR A 115 11.69 -7.22 -6.95
N ALA A 116 10.51 -6.69 -6.57
CA ALA A 116 9.63 -7.34 -5.59
C ALA A 116 9.23 -8.79 -5.99
N GLY A 117 9.20 -9.11 -7.28
CA GLY A 117 8.89 -10.45 -7.79
C GLY A 117 10.08 -11.40 -7.87
N GLU A 118 11.31 -10.88 -7.93
CA GLU A 118 12.53 -11.68 -8.05
C GLU A 118 13.70 -11.04 -7.32
N TRP A 119 14.19 -11.72 -6.29
CA TRP A 119 15.31 -11.29 -5.46
C TRP A 119 16.58 -12.00 -5.89
N ASN A 120 17.61 -11.25 -6.29
CA ASN A 120 18.95 -11.79 -6.52
C ASN A 120 19.87 -11.26 -5.42
N VAL A 121 20.34 -12.16 -4.56
CA VAL A 121 21.03 -11.78 -3.32
C VAL A 121 22.31 -12.59 -3.15
N ARG A 122 23.40 -11.93 -2.76
CA ARG A 122 24.65 -12.57 -2.35
C ARG A 122 24.79 -12.44 -0.84
N ILE A 123 25.02 -13.57 -0.15
CA ILE A 123 25.08 -13.61 1.31
C ILE A 123 26.41 -14.22 1.73
N GLY A 124 27.29 -13.42 2.30
CA GLY A 124 28.54 -13.88 2.90
C GLY A 124 28.29 -14.42 4.30
N VAL A 125 28.64 -15.69 4.54
CA VAL A 125 28.37 -16.41 5.79
C VAL A 125 29.63 -17.07 6.33
N ASP A 126 29.91 -16.82 7.62
CA ASP A 126 31.04 -17.41 8.32
C ASP A 126 30.64 -18.73 9.01
N PHE A 127 31.26 -19.83 8.58
CA PHE A 127 31.15 -21.14 9.23
C PHE A 127 32.42 -21.56 9.96
N VAL A 128 33.47 -20.73 9.90
CA VAL A 128 34.84 -21.08 10.24
C VAL A 128 35.15 -20.84 11.72
N SER A 129 34.56 -19.82 12.33
CA SER A 129 34.94 -19.35 13.68
C SER A 129 34.12 -19.93 14.85
N GLY A 130 33.26 -20.92 14.62
CA GLY A 130 32.24 -21.32 15.61
C GLY A 130 30.96 -20.48 15.55
N GLY A 131 30.85 -19.57 14.58
CA GLY A 131 29.66 -18.77 14.26
C GLY A 131 28.47 -19.54 13.65
N SER A 132 28.53 -20.87 13.54
CA SER A 132 27.42 -21.69 13.01
C SER A 132 26.06 -21.41 13.68
N ASN A 133 26.09 -20.99 14.96
CA ASN A 133 24.87 -20.69 15.71
C ASN A 133 24.23 -19.35 15.33
N THR A 134 24.89 -18.46 14.59
CA THR A 134 24.37 -17.13 14.21
C THR A 134 24.10 -16.98 12.72
N VAL A 135 24.51 -17.95 11.88
CA VAL A 135 24.27 -17.92 10.43
C VAL A 135 22.79 -17.74 10.09
N HIS A 136 21.90 -18.43 10.81
CA HIS A 136 20.46 -18.29 10.61
C HIS A 136 19.95 -16.86 10.92
N ILE A 137 20.53 -16.19 11.92
CA ILE A 137 20.21 -14.80 12.25
C ILE A 137 20.68 -13.87 11.14
N HIS A 138 21.91 -14.05 10.66
CA HIS A 138 22.47 -13.24 9.56
C HIS A 138 21.63 -13.36 8.28
N VAL A 139 21.23 -14.58 7.92
CA VAL A 139 20.36 -14.80 6.75
C VAL A 139 19.00 -14.15 6.95
N GLN A 140 18.39 -14.26 8.13
CA GLN A 140 17.11 -13.61 8.41
C GLN A 140 17.20 -12.08 8.35
N GLN A 141 18.25 -11.49 8.93
CA GLN A 141 18.54 -10.06 8.83
C GLN A 141 18.75 -9.62 7.37
N CYS A 142 19.41 -10.46 6.57
CA CYS A 142 19.59 -10.21 5.14
C CYS A 142 18.24 -10.24 4.40
N LEU A 143 17.37 -11.22 4.66
CA LEU A 143 16.04 -11.29 4.04
C LEU A 143 15.16 -10.09 4.46
N ASP A 144 15.21 -9.68 5.72
CA ASP A 144 14.53 -8.48 6.21
C ASP A 144 15.04 -7.21 5.51
N TYR A 145 16.36 -7.07 5.36
CA TYR A 145 16.96 -5.97 4.63
C TYR A 145 16.49 -5.95 3.16
N VAL A 146 16.54 -7.08 2.47
CA VAL A 146 16.11 -7.18 1.06
C VAL A 146 14.62 -6.87 0.91
N ARG A 147 13.77 -7.38 1.83
CA ARG A 147 12.35 -7.05 1.91
C ARG A 147 12.13 -5.54 2.00
N ASP A 148 12.83 -4.89 2.93
CA ASP A 148 12.65 -3.47 3.20
C ASP A 148 13.14 -2.60 2.03
N GLN A 149 14.15 -3.06 1.27
CA GLN A 149 14.70 -2.35 0.10
C GLN A 149 13.90 -2.57 -1.20
N LEU A 150 13.43 -3.80 -1.46
CA LEU A 150 12.85 -4.18 -2.75
C LEU A 150 11.33 -4.38 -2.71
N GLY A 151 10.75 -4.62 -1.54
CA GLY A 151 9.40 -5.17 -1.43
C GLY A 151 9.34 -6.65 -1.83
N TYR A 152 8.15 -7.23 -1.82
CA TYR A 152 7.92 -8.66 -2.08
C TYR A 152 6.55 -8.90 -2.72
N ALA A 153 6.34 -10.11 -3.24
CA ALA A 153 5.11 -10.54 -3.88
C ALA A 153 4.50 -11.69 -3.08
N ILE A 154 3.20 -11.56 -2.79
CA ILE A 154 2.42 -12.56 -2.07
C ILE A 154 1.25 -13.02 -2.93
N LYS A 155 0.83 -14.26 -2.74
CA LYS A 155 -0.42 -14.77 -3.27
C LYS A 155 -1.50 -14.68 -2.20
N LYS A 156 -2.59 -13.97 -2.51
CA LYS A 156 -3.78 -13.80 -1.66
C LYS A 156 -4.99 -14.31 -2.44
N GLY A 157 -5.44 -15.52 -2.12
CA GLY A 157 -6.42 -16.24 -2.94
C GLY A 157 -5.88 -16.48 -4.36
N ASP A 158 -6.60 -16.01 -5.38
CA ASP A 158 -6.20 -16.15 -6.80
C ASP A 158 -5.37 -14.98 -7.33
N LYS A 159 -5.13 -13.93 -6.52
CA LYS A 159 -4.39 -12.74 -6.94
C LYS A 159 -2.97 -12.74 -6.40
N VAL A 160 -2.04 -12.23 -7.20
CA VAL A 160 -0.69 -11.87 -6.77
C VAL A 160 -0.68 -10.39 -6.44
N VAL A 161 -0.22 -10.05 -5.24
CA VAL A 161 -0.16 -8.68 -4.72
C VAL A 161 1.31 -8.33 -4.49
N PHE A 162 1.73 -7.16 -4.97
CA PHE A 162 3.08 -6.65 -4.80
C PHE A 162 3.13 -5.66 -3.65
N VAL A 163 3.73 -6.10 -2.54
CA VAL A 163 3.98 -5.26 -1.38
C VAL A 163 5.24 -4.42 -1.66
N PRO A 164 5.14 -3.08 -1.63
CA PRO A 164 6.25 -2.20 -1.98
C PRO A 164 7.33 -2.16 -0.88
N PRO A 165 8.50 -1.55 -1.16
CA PRO A 165 9.55 -1.34 -0.16
C PRO A 165 9.05 -0.57 1.06
N LYS A 166 9.72 -0.76 2.21
CA LYS A 166 9.36 -0.13 3.48
C LYS A 166 9.26 1.39 3.39
N LYS A 167 10.18 2.03 2.68
CA LYS A 167 10.16 3.49 2.46
C LYS A 167 8.86 3.98 1.81
N VAL A 168 8.25 3.18 0.94
CA VAL A 168 6.98 3.51 0.29
C VAL A 168 5.82 3.29 1.26
N LEU A 169 5.85 2.19 2.02
CA LEU A 169 4.86 1.92 3.08
C LEU A 169 4.83 3.03 4.13
N ASP A 170 6.00 3.49 4.57
CA ASP A 170 6.13 4.59 5.53
C ASP A 170 5.51 5.88 4.97
N LYS A 171 5.75 6.20 3.69
CA LYS A 171 5.12 7.34 3.01
C LYS A 171 3.60 7.22 2.88
N ILE A 172 3.08 6.03 2.58
CA ILE A 172 1.63 5.77 2.52
C ILE A 172 1.00 6.11 3.88
N LYS A 173 1.63 5.65 4.96
CA LYS A 173 1.19 5.89 6.33
C LYS A 173 1.29 7.37 6.72
N GLU A 174 2.41 8.03 6.42
CA GLU A 174 2.62 9.46 6.65
C GLU A 174 1.61 10.33 5.91
N SER A 175 1.18 9.90 4.72
CA SER A 175 0.17 10.60 3.91
C SER A 175 -1.27 10.34 4.38
N GLU A 176 -1.45 9.52 5.43
CA GLU A 176 -2.74 9.09 5.98
C GLU A 176 -3.68 8.50 4.92
N ILE A 177 -3.12 7.73 3.97
CA ILE A 177 -3.93 6.99 2.99
C ILE A 177 -4.63 5.82 3.72
N PRO A 178 -5.95 5.64 3.59
CA PRO A 178 -6.65 4.64 4.38
C PRO A 178 -6.20 3.20 4.13
N ASP A 179 -5.99 2.44 5.21
CA ASP A 179 -5.60 1.02 5.20
C ASP A 179 -6.66 0.08 4.60
N ALA A 180 -7.91 0.55 4.48
CA ALA A 180 -8.98 -0.20 3.83
C ALA A 180 -8.81 -0.30 2.30
N ILE A 181 -7.88 0.47 1.72
CA ILE A 181 -7.60 0.49 0.30
C ILE A 181 -6.50 -0.55 0.00
N ASP A 182 -6.69 -1.34 -1.04
CA ASP A 182 -5.70 -2.31 -1.53
C ASP A 182 -4.35 -1.64 -1.84
N ILE A 183 -3.25 -2.32 -1.52
CA ILE A 183 -1.89 -1.75 -1.58
C ILE A 183 -1.50 -1.19 -2.96
N ASP A 184 -1.99 -1.78 -4.04
CA ASP A 184 -1.74 -1.30 -5.40
C ASP A 184 -2.42 0.06 -5.63
N MET A 185 -3.64 0.23 -5.11
CA MET A 185 -4.37 1.50 -5.20
C MET A 185 -3.83 2.54 -4.21
N GLN A 186 -3.35 2.12 -3.03
CA GLN A 186 -2.65 3.02 -2.11
C GLN A 186 -1.40 3.63 -2.76
N GLN A 187 -0.62 2.85 -3.52
CA GLN A 187 0.53 3.37 -4.26
C GLN A 187 0.12 4.37 -5.35
N THR A 188 -0.98 4.12 -6.07
CA THR A 188 -1.51 5.08 -7.05
C THR A 188 -2.00 6.37 -6.38
N LEU A 189 -2.68 6.27 -5.24
CA LEU A 189 -3.10 7.44 -4.46
C LEU A 189 -1.91 8.21 -3.88
N LEU A 190 -0.85 7.53 -3.47
CA LEU A 190 0.38 8.18 -3.01
C LEU A 190 1.01 9.02 -4.12
N LYS A 191 1.09 8.49 -5.34
CA LYS A 191 1.61 9.27 -6.49
C LYS A 191 0.75 10.51 -6.75
N ALA A 192 -0.57 10.35 -6.77
CA ALA A 192 -1.49 11.48 -6.93
C ALA A 192 -1.36 12.51 -5.79
N HIS A 193 -1.16 12.04 -4.56
CA HIS A 193 -0.92 12.88 -3.39
C HIS A 193 0.37 13.70 -3.55
N GLU A 194 1.48 13.05 -3.92
CA GLU A 194 2.77 13.69 -4.14
C GLU A 194 2.71 14.71 -5.29
N ASP A 195 2.05 14.37 -6.40
CA ASP A 195 1.87 15.25 -7.56
C ASP A 195 1.04 16.49 -7.21
N VAL A 196 -0.05 16.33 -6.48
CA VAL A 196 -0.89 17.45 -6.00
C VAL A 196 -0.11 18.30 -5.01
N ASN A 197 0.66 17.68 -4.10
CA ASN A 197 1.49 18.43 -3.17
C ASN A 197 2.57 19.25 -3.89
N LEU A 198 3.14 18.71 -4.98
CA LEU A 198 4.15 19.38 -5.79
C LEU A 198 3.57 20.50 -6.64
N THR A 199 2.54 20.19 -7.44
CA THR A 199 2.01 21.09 -8.48
C THR A 199 0.89 22.02 -8.00
N GLY A 200 0.17 21.64 -6.93
CA GLY A 200 -1.05 22.33 -6.50
C GLY A 200 -2.20 22.30 -7.52
N LYS A 201 -2.13 21.42 -8.54
CA LYS A 201 -3.10 21.34 -9.63
C LYS A 201 -3.86 20.01 -9.57
N CYS A 202 -5.10 20.01 -10.08
CA CYS A 202 -5.88 18.80 -10.27
C CYS A 202 -5.11 17.77 -11.11
N PRO A 203 -5.18 16.47 -10.78
CA PRO A 203 -4.60 15.42 -11.62
C PRO A 203 -5.13 15.48 -13.05
N ASN A 204 -4.22 15.44 -14.03
CA ASN A 204 -4.54 15.55 -15.46
C ASN A 204 -4.81 14.20 -16.16
N ASN A 205 -4.67 13.07 -15.46
CA ASN A 205 -4.92 11.75 -16.04
C ASN A 205 -6.37 11.31 -15.80
N ILE A 206 -7.10 10.94 -16.86
CA ILE A 206 -8.49 10.43 -16.74
C ILE A 206 -8.53 9.13 -15.95
N GLU A 207 -7.46 8.34 -15.98
CA GLU A 207 -7.32 7.10 -15.22
C GLU A 207 -7.40 7.34 -13.71
N ALA A 208 -6.91 8.49 -13.23
CA ALA A 208 -7.04 8.88 -11.82
C ALA A 208 -8.51 9.03 -11.40
N TYR A 209 -9.39 9.43 -12.34
CA TYR A 209 -10.83 9.54 -12.12
C TYR A 209 -11.56 8.21 -12.35
N ILE A 210 -11.07 7.35 -13.25
CA ILE A 210 -11.61 6.00 -13.49
C ILE A 210 -11.44 5.13 -12.24
N ILE A 211 -10.34 5.27 -11.50
CA ILE A 211 -10.06 4.51 -10.27
C ILE A 211 -10.95 4.93 -9.10
N LEU A 212 -11.56 6.13 -9.12
CA LEU A 212 -12.37 6.65 -8.00
C LEU A 212 -13.54 5.75 -7.63
N MET A 213 -14.13 5.04 -8.61
CA MET A 213 -15.22 4.10 -8.33
C MET A 213 -14.72 2.88 -7.55
N ASP A 214 -13.53 2.38 -7.86
CA ASP A 214 -12.95 1.23 -7.15
C ASP A 214 -12.42 1.62 -5.78
N VAL A 215 -11.88 2.84 -5.64
CA VAL A 215 -11.57 3.44 -4.34
C VAL A 215 -12.85 3.61 -3.52
N TYR A 216 -13.92 4.20 -4.08
CA TYR A 216 -15.20 4.37 -3.39
C TYR A 216 -15.73 3.04 -2.85
N LYS A 217 -15.71 1.97 -3.65
CA LYS A 217 -16.19 0.64 -3.19
C LYS A 217 -15.47 0.14 -1.93
N GLN A 218 -14.19 0.49 -1.76
CA GLN A 218 -13.37 0.10 -0.62
C GLN A 218 -13.57 1.03 0.58
N VAL A 219 -13.71 2.34 0.35
CA VAL A 219 -13.83 3.33 1.43
C VAL A 219 -15.28 3.71 1.79
N LYS A 220 -16.30 3.25 1.06
CA LYS A 220 -17.71 3.64 1.29
C LYS A 220 -18.26 3.32 2.69
N ASN A 221 -17.59 2.49 3.49
CA ASN A 221 -18.04 2.20 4.85
C ASN A 221 -17.30 3.04 5.90
N GLN A 222 -16.33 3.86 5.50
CA GLN A 222 -15.61 4.77 6.40
C GLN A 222 -16.51 5.94 6.79
N LYS A 223 -16.52 6.28 8.08
CA LYS A 223 -17.28 7.42 8.59
C LYS A 223 -16.63 8.73 8.17
N MET A 224 -17.44 9.73 7.86
CA MET A 224 -16.97 11.09 7.68
C MET A 224 -16.66 11.71 9.02
N ASP A 225 -15.56 12.45 9.07
CA ASP A 225 -15.27 13.35 10.18
C ASP A 225 -15.64 14.78 9.76
N PHE A 226 -16.86 15.18 10.12
CA PHE A 226 -17.40 16.50 9.79
C PHE A 226 -16.56 17.65 10.33
N VAL A 227 -15.88 17.46 11.47
CA VAL A 227 -15.03 18.48 12.07
C VAL A 227 -13.76 18.62 11.26
N VAL A 228 -13.10 17.50 10.93
CA VAL A 228 -11.88 17.51 10.08
C VAL A 228 -12.19 18.04 8.69
N ILE A 229 -13.33 17.66 8.10
CA ILE A 229 -13.79 18.20 6.81
C ILE A 229 -13.89 19.72 6.88
N ASN A 230 -14.53 20.27 7.92
CA ASN A 230 -14.63 21.71 8.09
C ASN A 230 -13.26 22.34 8.32
N ASP A 231 -12.42 21.79 9.19
CA ASP A 231 -11.14 22.41 9.53
C ASP A 231 -10.17 22.43 8.33
N GLN A 232 -10.23 21.43 7.44
CA GLN A 232 -9.35 21.34 6.27
C GLN A 232 -9.90 22.02 5.01
N LEU A 233 -11.22 21.96 4.78
CA LEU A 233 -11.84 22.47 3.54
C LEU A 233 -12.46 23.88 3.67
N ASN A 234 -12.59 24.39 4.90
CA ASN A 234 -13.06 25.74 5.15
C ASN A 234 -11.91 26.73 5.04
N LYS A 235 -11.97 27.62 4.06
CA LYS A 235 -10.95 28.65 3.82
C LYS A 235 -10.65 29.52 5.06
N LYS A 236 -11.61 29.70 5.97
CA LYS A 236 -11.43 30.49 7.19
C LYS A 236 -10.71 29.72 8.30
N ARG A 237 -10.71 28.38 8.25
CA ARG A 237 -10.12 27.51 9.29
C ARG A 237 -8.81 26.87 8.84
N ASN A 238 -8.66 26.60 7.55
CA ASN A 238 -7.46 26.00 6.96
C ASN A 238 -6.32 27.02 6.72
N GLY A 239 -6.32 28.16 7.41
CA GLY A 239 -5.32 29.21 7.23
C GLY A 239 -5.37 29.93 5.88
N ALA A 240 -6.56 30.03 5.26
CA ALA A 240 -6.76 30.56 3.90
C ALA A 240 -6.11 29.73 2.78
N GLY A 241 -5.78 28.47 3.08
CA GLY A 241 -5.29 27.49 2.11
C GLY A 241 -6.26 27.30 0.94
N ARG A 242 -5.69 27.10 -0.25
CA ARG A 242 -6.46 26.86 -1.47
C ARG A 242 -7.16 25.50 -1.38
N VAL A 243 -8.39 25.43 -1.86
CA VAL A 243 -9.10 24.17 -2.07
C VAL A 243 -9.61 24.20 -3.50
N GLN A 244 -9.35 23.14 -4.26
CA GLN A 244 -9.88 23.00 -5.63
C GLN A 244 -10.77 21.78 -5.68
N SER A 245 -11.92 21.94 -6.33
CA SER A 245 -12.73 20.81 -6.74
C SER A 245 -12.31 20.37 -8.15
N CYS A 246 -12.02 19.09 -8.28
CA CYS A 246 -11.64 18.41 -9.50
C CYS A 246 -12.71 17.34 -9.75
N ALA A 247 -13.78 17.70 -10.46
CA ALA A 247 -14.85 16.77 -10.75
C ALA A 247 -14.69 16.18 -12.16
N PHE A 248 -15.04 14.90 -12.31
CA PHE A 248 -15.21 14.28 -13.62
C PHE A 248 -16.63 13.78 -13.76
N SER A 249 -17.38 14.39 -14.68
CA SER A 249 -18.70 13.88 -15.03
C SER A 249 -18.57 12.70 -15.98
N ARG A 250 -18.95 11.51 -15.52
CA ARG A 250 -19.07 10.33 -16.38
C ARG A 250 -20.20 10.48 -17.40
N GLU A 251 -21.30 11.12 -17.03
CA GLU A 251 -22.45 11.36 -17.90
C GLU A 251 -22.09 12.25 -19.10
N TRP A 252 -21.19 13.21 -18.87
CA TRP A 252 -20.83 14.24 -19.85
C TRP A 252 -19.41 14.10 -20.40
N ASN A 253 -18.65 13.09 -19.94
CA ASN A 253 -17.23 12.86 -20.23
C ASN A 253 -16.40 14.15 -20.16
N LYS A 254 -16.63 14.97 -19.13
CA LYS A 254 -16.04 16.31 -19.00
C LYS A 254 -15.39 16.47 -17.62
N ARG A 255 -14.23 17.12 -17.62
CA ARG A 255 -13.50 17.50 -16.41
C ARG A 255 -13.83 18.94 -16.03
N TYR A 256 -13.88 19.19 -14.74
CA TYR A 256 -14.18 20.48 -14.16
C TYR A 256 -13.16 20.75 -13.07
N HIS A 257 -12.40 21.82 -13.25
CA HIS A 257 -11.44 22.30 -12.26
C HIS A 257 -11.89 23.69 -11.84
N GLU A 258 -12.17 23.89 -10.56
CA GLU A 258 -12.57 25.20 -10.06
C GLU A 258 -12.16 25.41 -8.61
N SER A 259 -12.00 26.67 -8.24
CA SER A 259 -11.79 27.04 -6.85
C SER A 259 -13.04 26.68 -6.05
N ALA A 260 -12.83 26.01 -4.92
CA ALA A 260 -13.90 25.58 -4.05
C ALA A 260 -13.65 26.02 -2.60
N SER A 261 -14.71 26.10 -1.81
CA SER A 261 -14.61 26.21 -0.35
C SER A 261 -15.80 25.53 0.28
N PHE A 262 -15.57 24.73 1.32
CA PHE A 262 -16.63 24.04 2.04
C PHE A 262 -16.65 24.56 3.49
N GLU A 263 -17.61 25.44 3.78
CA GLU A 263 -17.74 26.10 5.08
C GLU A 263 -18.89 25.48 5.86
N CYS A 264 -18.59 24.74 6.93
CA CYS A 264 -19.61 24.19 7.82
C CYS A 264 -19.73 25.01 9.11
N ASP A 265 -20.97 25.32 9.44
CA ASP A 265 -21.42 25.69 10.76
C ASP A 265 -21.91 24.42 11.46
N ILE A 266 -21.01 23.83 12.25
CA ILE A 266 -21.24 22.56 12.95
C ILE A 266 -22.31 22.73 14.04
N ASP A 267 -22.47 23.91 14.62
CA ASP A 267 -23.46 24.14 15.67
C ASP A 267 -24.89 24.20 15.11
N ASN A 268 -25.02 24.58 13.84
CA ASN A 268 -26.29 24.69 13.13
C ASN A 268 -26.51 23.58 12.08
N ASP A 269 -25.66 22.54 12.07
CA ASP A 269 -25.71 21.41 11.14
C ASP A 269 -25.82 21.84 9.67
N ARG A 270 -25.14 22.91 9.27
CA ARG A 270 -25.27 23.49 7.93
C ARG A 270 -23.92 23.75 7.29
N CYS A 271 -23.77 23.33 6.04
CA CYS A 271 -22.58 23.58 5.25
C CYS A 271 -22.93 24.35 3.98
N THR A 272 -22.07 25.30 3.63
CA THR A 272 -22.10 26.01 2.35
C THR A 272 -20.89 25.59 1.53
N TYR A 273 -21.13 25.01 0.36
CA TYR A 273 -20.09 24.82 -0.64
C TYR A 273 -20.17 25.98 -1.62
N ARG A 274 -19.04 26.62 -1.87
CA ARG A 274 -18.92 27.67 -2.88
C ARG A 274 -18.01 27.16 -3.97
N GLN A 275 -18.52 27.12 -5.18
CA GLN A 275 -17.81 26.79 -6.41
C GLN A 275 -17.76 28.04 -7.28
N GLU A 276 -16.58 28.32 -7.85
CA GLU A 276 -16.34 29.53 -8.62
C GLU A 276 -17.28 29.67 -9.83
N ASN A 277 -17.55 28.58 -10.55
CA ASN A 277 -18.37 28.60 -11.77
C ASN A 277 -19.83 28.20 -11.54
N ASP A 278 -20.12 27.40 -10.50
CA ASP A 278 -21.45 26.85 -10.22
C ASP A 278 -22.20 27.57 -9.08
N GLY A 279 -21.54 28.49 -8.37
CA GLY A 279 -22.13 29.32 -7.32
C GLY A 279 -22.18 28.64 -5.95
N ASN A 280 -23.13 29.07 -5.11
CA ASN A 280 -23.23 28.60 -3.73
C ASN A 280 -24.39 27.61 -3.57
N SER A 281 -24.09 26.49 -2.94
CA SER A 281 -25.03 25.44 -2.56
C SER A 281 -24.99 25.22 -1.05
N GLU A 282 -26.11 24.78 -0.48
CA GLU A 282 -26.27 24.60 0.96
C GLU A 282 -26.71 23.15 1.23
N TRP A 283 -26.12 22.56 2.26
CA TRP A 283 -26.42 21.21 2.73
C TRP A 283 -26.63 21.21 4.24
N SER A 284 -27.45 20.29 4.72
CA SER A 284 -27.58 19.94 6.13
C SER A 284 -26.72 18.72 6.45
N ILE A 285 -26.12 18.70 7.64
CA ILE A 285 -25.36 17.55 8.13
C ILE A 285 -26.34 16.48 8.60
N ASN A 286 -26.26 15.26 8.04
CA ASN A 286 -26.97 14.10 8.56
C ASN A 286 -25.96 13.09 9.16
N TYR A 287 -25.84 13.12 10.50
CA TYR A 287 -24.94 12.25 11.26
C TYR A 287 -25.33 10.77 11.18
N ASP A 288 -26.63 10.46 11.15
CA ASP A 288 -27.14 9.08 11.12
C ASP A 288 -26.80 8.40 9.80
N GLN A 289 -26.98 9.13 8.70
CA GLN A 289 -26.76 8.63 7.34
C GLN A 289 -25.34 8.90 6.83
N ASP A 290 -24.49 9.58 7.62
CA ASP A 290 -23.10 9.87 7.29
C ASP A 290 -22.95 10.57 5.93
N ARG A 291 -23.75 11.63 5.72
CA ARG A 291 -23.79 12.42 4.47
C ARG A 291 -24.24 13.86 4.70
N PHE A 292 -23.93 14.72 3.72
CA PHE A 292 -24.48 16.07 3.60
C PHE A 292 -25.73 16.02 2.73
N GLU A 293 -26.89 16.30 3.31
CA GLU A 293 -28.17 16.30 2.61
C GLU A 293 -28.42 17.65 1.95
N TYR A 294 -28.77 17.63 0.67
CA TYR A 294 -28.96 18.88 -0.07
C TYR A 294 -30.19 19.67 0.44
N ILE A 295 -29.99 20.94 0.84
CA ILE A 295 -31.09 21.82 1.27
C ILE A 295 -31.73 22.45 0.04
N ASN A 296 -32.87 21.89 -0.37
CA ASN A 296 -33.65 22.45 -1.46
C ASN A 296 -34.40 23.72 -0.99
N LYS A 297 -33.99 24.89 -1.48
CA LYS A 297 -34.72 26.16 -1.25
C LYS A 297 -36.04 26.16 -2.02
N LYS A 298 -37.10 25.61 -1.42
CA LYS A 298 -38.49 25.78 -1.90
C LYS A 298 -38.87 27.26 -1.81
N PHE A 299 -39.25 27.87 -2.93
CA PHE A 299 -39.90 29.18 -2.95
C PHE A 299 -41.31 29.00 -3.52
N LEU A 300 -42.33 29.20 -2.68
CA LEU A 300 -43.76 29.23 -3.06
C LEU A 300 -44.19 28.11 -4.04
N PHE A 301 -44.26 26.87 -3.56
CA PHE A 301 -44.80 25.69 -4.27
C PHE A 301 -44.10 25.26 -5.58
N PHE A 302 -43.12 26.02 -6.07
CA PHE A 302 -42.24 25.59 -7.16
C PHE A 302 -40.98 24.96 -6.58
N ASN A 303 -40.78 23.67 -6.88
CA ASN A 303 -39.48 23.03 -6.67
C ASN A 303 -38.52 23.68 -7.68
N ARG A 304 -37.71 24.65 -7.25
CA ARG A 304 -36.52 25.03 -8.01
C ARG A 304 -35.63 23.80 -7.94
N ASN A 305 -35.70 22.90 -8.92
CA ASN A 305 -34.62 21.94 -9.14
C ASN A 305 -33.40 22.81 -9.50
N PRO A 306 -32.50 23.09 -8.55
CA PRO A 306 -31.34 23.89 -8.84
C PRO A 306 -30.46 22.98 -9.69
N LYS A 307 -30.31 23.28 -10.98
CA LYS A 307 -29.34 22.58 -11.80
C LYS A 307 -27.95 23.04 -11.34
N SER A 308 -27.10 22.14 -10.84
CA SER A 308 -25.74 21.89 -11.39
C SER A 308 -24.81 21.07 -10.47
N ILE A 309 -24.28 19.97 -11.01
CA ILE A 309 -22.85 19.65 -11.24
C ILE A 309 -22.90 18.69 -12.46
N HIS A 310 -22.95 19.06 -13.73
CA HIS A 310 -22.77 20.32 -14.42
C HIS A 310 -23.83 20.41 -15.55
N LYS A 311 -25.04 20.78 -15.13
CA LYS A 311 -26.28 21.08 -15.90
C LYS A 311 -26.93 19.97 -16.75
N GLY A 312 -27.18 18.82 -16.12
CA GLY A 312 -28.20 17.86 -16.57
C GLY A 312 -29.01 17.15 -15.47
N GLY A 313 -28.51 17.07 -14.24
CA GLY A 313 -29.08 16.23 -13.18
C GLY A 313 -29.80 16.96 -12.02
N THR A 314 -30.40 16.15 -11.14
CA THR A 314 -30.96 16.57 -9.83
C THR A 314 -29.81 16.73 -8.83
N MET A 315 -29.84 17.73 -7.95
CA MET A 315 -28.84 17.84 -6.87
C MET A 315 -28.88 16.60 -5.99
N LEU A 316 -27.69 16.13 -5.62
CA LEU A 316 -27.45 14.87 -4.94
C LEU A 316 -26.92 15.13 -3.54
N ASP A 317 -27.15 14.19 -2.63
CA ASP A 317 -26.51 14.24 -1.32
C ASP A 317 -25.01 14.10 -1.51
N LEU A 318 -24.22 14.80 -0.72
CA LEU A 318 -22.76 14.81 -0.84
C LEU A 318 -22.13 13.98 0.25
N ARG A 319 -21.09 13.24 -0.09
CA ARG A 319 -20.22 12.57 0.87
C ARG A 319 -18.76 12.87 0.52
N LEU A 320 -18.01 13.30 1.52
CA LEU A 320 -16.59 13.64 1.41
C LEU A 320 -15.78 12.63 2.22
N LEU A 321 -15.03 11.77 1.53
CA LEU A 321 -14.23 10.72 2.16
C LEU A 321 -12.75 11.05 2.01
N ARG A 322 -12.01 11.03 3.11
CA ARG A 322 -10.59 11.36 3.08
C ARG A 322 -9.81 10.24 2.39
N LEU A 323 -8.97 10.59 1.43
CA LEU A 323 -8.09 9.66 0.72
C LEU A 323 -6.61 9.85 1.07
N SER A 324 -6.23 11.06 1.51
CA SER A 324 -4.92 11.36 2.10
C SER A 324 -5.02 12.70 2.86
N THR A 325 -3.91 13.24 3.34
CA THR A 325 -3.82 14.62 3.85
C THR A 325 -4.19 15.70 2.82
N ASN A 326 -4.00 15.45 1.52
CA ASN A 326 -4.23 16.45 0.46
C ASN A 326 -5.36 16.08 -0.52
N LEU A 327 -5.96 14.89 -0.38
CA LEU A 327 -6.95 14.36 -1.31
C LEU A 327 -8.20 13.91 -0.57
N TRP A 328 -9.34 14.33 -1.08
CA TRP A 328 -10.67 13.93 -0.64
C TRP A 328 -11.46 13.41 -1.83
N LEU A 329 -12.12 12.27 -1.66
CA LEU A 329 -13.10 11.76 -2.60
C LEU A 329 -14.41 12.51 -2.40
N GLU A 330 -14.89 13.14 -3.48
CA GLU A 330 -16.17 13.81 -3.54
C GLU A 330 -17.19 12.85 -4.16
N ALA A 331 -18.15 12.37 -3.40
CA ALA A 331 -19.15 11.41 -3.87
C ALA A 331 -20.56 12.00 -3.78
N TYR A 332 -21.18 12.17 -4.95
CA TYR A 332 -22.55 12.64 -5.07
C TYR A 332 -23.52 11.46 -5.17
N LEU A 333 -24.40 11.33 -4.18
CA LEU A 333 -25.24 10.17 -3.93
C LEU A 333 -26.70 10.44 -4.31
N ASN A 334 -27.35 9.45 -4.91
CA ASN A 334 -28.79 9.47 -5.11
C ASN A 334 -29.55 9.24 -3.78
N MET A 335 -30.89 9.32 -3.82
CA MET A 335 -31.74 9.07 -2.65
C MET A 335 -31.59 7.65 -2.04
N LYS A 336 -31.05 6.69 -2.79
CA LYS A 336 -30.75 5.33 -2.33
C LYS A 336 -29.36 5.21 -1.69
N GLY A 337 -28.55 6.26 -1.74
CA GLY A 337 -27.18 6.28 -1.23
C GLY A 337 -26.12 5.81 -2.23
N ASP A 338 -26.48 5.56 -3.50
CA ASP A 338 -25.51 5.11 -4.51
C ASP A 338 -24.81 6.31 -5.17
N PRO A 339 -23.50 6.23 -5.45
CA PRO A 339 -22.76 7.29 -6.12
C PRO A 339 -23.18 7.40 -7.58
N VAL A 340 -23.65 8.58 -7.96
CA VAL A 340 -23.97 8.93 -9.36
C VAL A 340 -22.79 9.64 -10.01
N THR A 341 -22.15 10.55 -9.27
CA THR A 341 -20.97 11.29 -9.72
C THR A 341 -19.87 11.20 -8.68
N LEU A 342 -18.63 11.03 -9.13
CA LEU A 342 -17.45 11.02 -8.28
C LEU A 342 -16.48 12.11 -8.76
N GLY A 343 -15.90 12.83 -7.82
CA GLY A 343 -14.88 13.84 -8.01
C GLY A 343 -13.78 13.71 -6.97
N LEU A 344 -12.81 14.61 -7.04
CA LEU A 344 -11.72 14.75 -6.11
C LEU A 344 -11.67 16.19 -5.63
N ILE A 345 -11.60 16.40 -4.33
CA ILE A 345 -11.20 17.69 -3.77
C ILE A 345 -9.73 17.60 -3.41
N ILE A 346 -8.95 18.57 -3.89
CA ILE A 346 -7.54 18.68 -3.56
C ILE A 346 -7.28 19.87 -2.64
N VAL A 347 -6.39 19.65 -1.68
CA VAL A 347 -5.88 20.66 -0.76
C VAL A 347 -4.36 20.72 -0.98
N PRO A 348 -3.85 21.70 -1.74
CA PRO A 348 -2.41 21.88 -1.91
C PRO A 348 -1.73 22.07 -0.56
N GLY A 349 -0.53 21.50 -0.39
CA GLY A 349 0.20 21.56 0.88
C GLY A 349 0.50 22.99 1.37
N ASN A 350 0.72 23.12 2.68
CA ASN A 350 0.91 24.38 3.40
C ASN A 350 1.92 25.33 2.70
N GLY A 351 1.51 26.60 2.54
CA GLY A 351 2.40 27.69 2.10
C GLY A 351 2.43 28.00 0.61
N LYS A 352 1.51 27.43 -0.19
CA LYS A 352 1.43 27.64 -1.64
C LYS A 352 0.22 28.50 -2.00
N SER A 353 0.49 29.72 -2.45
CA SER A 353 -0.52 30.68 -2.95
C SER A 353 -0.72 30.53 -4.47
N ILE A 354 -1.73 31.20 -5.04
CA ILE A 354 -1.99 31.21 -6.49
C ILE A 354 -0.79 31.74 -7.29
N GLU A 355 -0.04 32.67 -6.72
CA GLU A 355 1.10 33.35 -7.35
C GLU A 355 2.35 32.45 -7.46
N ASP A 356 2.42 31.37 -6.67
CA ASP A 356 3.58 30.46 -6.66
C ASP A 356 3.55 29.43 -7.81
N TYR A 357 2.47 29.38 -8.61
CA TYR A 357 2.23 28.37 -9.66
C TYR A 357 1.59 28.91 -10.93
N ASP A 358 1.53 30.25 -11.07
CA ASP A 358 1.11 30.92 -12.29
C ASP A 358 2.28 30.95 -13.30
N ASP A 359 2.75 29.76 -13.66
CA ASP A 359 3.48 29.57 -14.91
C ASP A 359 2.42 29.65 -16.00
N GLY A 360 2.17 30.86 -16.50
CA GLY A 360 1.06 31.21 -17.38
C GLY A 360 0.89 30.29 -18.59
N ALA A 361 0.13 29.21 -18.40
CA ALA A 361 -0.53 28.49 -19.48
C ALA A 361 -1.91 29.12 -19.68
N ALA A 362 -1.88 30.33 -20.22
CA ALA A 362 -3.02 30.88 -20.93
C ALA A 362 -3.38 29.94 -22.08
N ASP A 363 -4.68 29.81 -22.27
CA ASP A 363 -5.38 29.31 -23.45
C ASP A 363 -4.60 29.37 -24.79
N GLU A 364 -4.03 28.26 -25.24
CA GLU A 364 -3.65 27.94 -26.63
C GLU A 364 -3.60 26.39 -26.69
N GLU A 365 -4.27 25.57 -27.49
CA GLU A 365 -5.05 25.59 -28.73
C GLU A 365 -6.13 24.48 -28.53
N ASP A 366 -7.31 24.44 -29.16
CA ASP A 366 -7.44 24.36 -30.61
C ASP A 366 -8.91 24.59 -31.00
N GLY A 367 -9.14 25.75 -31.61
CA GLY A 367 -10.29 25.97 -32.46
C GLY A 367 -9.96 25.41 -33.84
N THR A 368 -10.44 24.22 -34.16
CA THR A 368 -10.62 23.80 -35.55
C THR A 368 -12.11 23.68 -35.85
N MET A 369 -12.64 24.75 -36.45
CA MET A 369 -13.82 24.68 -37.32
C MET A 369 -13.52 23.70 -38.45
N PHE A 370 -14.39 22.71 -38.65
CA PHE A 370 -14.53 22.03 -39.93
C PHE A 370 -15.84 22.48 -40.56
N GLU A 371 -15.72 23.29 -41.62
CA GLU A 371 -16.56 23.16 -42.82
C GLU A 371 -16.17 21.89 -43.57
#